data_AF-A0A1C6IUF8-F1
#
_entry.id   AF-A0A1C6IUF8-F1
#
_cell.length_a   1.000
_cell.length_b   1.000
_cell.length_c   1.000
_cell.angle_alpha   90.00
_cell.angle_beta   90.00
_cell.angle_gamma   90.00
#
_symmetry.space_group_name_H-M   'P 1'
#
loop_
_entity.id
_entity.type
_entity.pdbx_description
1 polymer ?
#
loop_
_entity_poly.entity_id
_entity_poly.type
_entity_poly.pdbx_seq_one_letter_code
_entity_poly.pdbx_strand_id
1 'polypeptide(L)'
;MNFRMLKKKYRKMYGQNPPKWMKERLIKTMVSPSEYRAITAIGIKVNELRVDAGATRENAGKYFMRAIFTVVDELRKEMRQYERNTTNLVNTTRTLSERRKLQK
;
A
#
# COMPACT_ATOMS: atom_id res chain seq x y z
N MET A 1 -10.90 -12.78 -5.84
CA MET A 1 -10.52 -14.20 -5.59
C MET A 1 -9.20 -14.22 -4.82
N ASN A 2 -9.08 -14.96 -3.71
CA ASN A 2 -7.84 -14.97 -2.91
C ASN A 2 -6.78 -15.96 -3.46
N PHE A 3 -5.51 -15.78 -3.08
CA PHE A 3 -4.39 -16.59 -3.60
C PHE A 3 -4.50 -18.08 -3.23
N ARG A 4 -5.06 -18.40 -2.06
CA ARG A 4 -5.28 -19.78 -1.62
C ARG A 4 -6.25 -20.52 -2.54
N MET A 5 -7.36 -19.88 -2.93
CA MET A 5 -8.31 -20.42 -3.89
C MET A 5 -7.71 -20.54 -5.29
N LEU A 6 -6.95 -19.53 -5.74
CA LEU A 6 -6.23 -19.58 -7.02
C LEU A 6 -5.31 -20.80 -7.08
N LYS A 7 -4.50 -21.03 -6.04
CA LYS A 7 -3.58 -22.18 -5.96
C LYS A 7 -4.34 -23.51 -6.01
N LYS A 8 -5.45 -23.63 -5.28
CA LYS A 8 -6.28 -24.84 -5.28
C LYS A 8 -6.89 -25.11 -6.66
N LYS A 9 -7.43 -24.08 -7.32
CA LYS A 9 -8.05 -24.19 -8.65
C LYS A 9 -7.01 -24.53 -9.72
N TYR A 10 -5.86 -23.86 -9.70
CA TYR A 10 -4.79 -24.07 -10.69
C TYR A 10 -4.19 -25.47 -10.58
N ARG A 11 -3.96 -25.97 -9.36
CA ARG A 11 -3.48 -27.34 -9.14
C ARG A 11 -4.48 -28.39 -9.59
N LYS A 12 -5.79 -28.14 -9.44
CA LYS A 12 -6.85 -29.03 -9.94
C LYS A 12 -6.90 -29.08 -11.48
N MET A 13 -6.62 -27.96 -12.16
CA MET A 13 -6.68 -27.89 -13.62
C MET A 13 -5.39 -28.36 -14.30
N TYR A 14 -4.23 -28.05 -13.73
CA TYR A 14 -2.94 -28.22 -14.41
C TYR A 14 -1.97 -29.14 -13.66
N GLY A 15 -2.36 -29.72 -12.51
CA GLY A 15 -1.49 -30.57 -11.68
C GLY A 15 -0.34 -29.84 -10.98
N GLN A 16 -0.05 -28.60 -11.36
CA GLN A 16 1.10 -27.82 -10.91
C GLN A 16 0.71 -26.57 -10.12
N ASN A 17 1.70 -25.95 -9.49
CA ASN A 17 1.49 -24.66 -8.82
C ASN A 17 1.36 -23.52 -9.84
N PRO A 18 0.57 -22.48 -9.54
CA PRO A 18 0.45 -21.33 -10.43
C PRO A 18 1.79 -20.60 -10.59
N PRO A 19 2.12 -20.15 -11.82
CA PRO A 19 3.34 -19.40 -12.09
C PRO A 19 3.34 -18.04 -11.38
N LYS A 20 4.53 -17.51 -11.08
CA LYS A 20 4.74 -16.33 -10.24
C LYS A 20 3.97 -15.08 -10.73
N TRP A 21 3.96 -14.85 -12.04
CA TRP A 21 3.24 -13.73 -12.66
C TRP A 21 1.73 -13.73 -12.36
N MET A 22 1.14 -14.91 -12.10
CA MET A 22 -0.28 -15.04 -11.82
C MET A 22 -0.61 -14.54 -10.40
N LYS A 23 0.32 -14.69 -9.45
CA LYS A 23 0.23 -14.07 -8.10
C LYS A 23 0.32 -12.55 -8.21
N GLU A 24 1.26 -12.04 -8.99
CA GLU A 24 1.47 -10.61 -9.22
C GLU A 24 0.26 -9.96 -9.90
N ARG A 25 -0.32 -10.65 -10.90
CA ARG A 25 -1.56 -10.22 -11.56
C ARG A 25 -2.74 -10.19 -10.58
N LEU A 26 -2.85 -11.18 -9.70
CA LEU A 26 -3.90 -11.20 -8.68
C LEU A 26 -3.77 -10.00 -7.72
N ILE A 27 -2.55 -9.69 -7.27
CA ILE A 27 -2.30 -8.53 -6.40
C ILE A 27 -2.67 -7.23 -7.13
N LYS A 28 -2.29 -7.06 -8.41
CA LYS A 28 -2.69 -5.90 -9.24
C LYS A 28 -4.20 -5.76 -9.41
N THR A 29 -4.96 -6.86 -9.40
CA THR A 29 -6.43 -6.82 -9.48
C THR A 29 -7.12 -6.55 -8.15
N MET A 30 -6.42 -6.74 -7.03
CA MET A 30 -6.97 -6.58 -5.67
C MET A 30 -6.63 -5.24 -5.03
N VAL A 31 -5.78 -4.45 -5.68
CA VAL A 31 -5.19 -3.23 -5.15
C VAL A 31 -5.30 -2.17 -6.23
N SER A 32 -5.69 -0.94 -5.87
CA SER A 32 -5.78 0.14 -6.86
C SER A 32 -4.40 0.44 -7.46
N PRO A 33 -4.32 1.01 -8.69
CA PRO A 33 -3.03 1.33 -9.31
C PRO A 33 -2.13 2.24 -8.45
N SER A 34 -2.70 3.15 -7.66
CA SER A 34 -1.98 4.02 -6.73
C SER A 34 -1.39 3.26 -5.56
N GLU A 35 -2.19 2.42 -4.90
CA GLU A 35 -1.73 1.56 -3.79
C GLU A 35 -0.68 0.54 -4.26
N TYR A 36 -0.83 0.01 -5.48
CA TYR A 36 0.17 -0.90 -6.06
C TYR A 36 1.51 -0.20 -6.29
N ARG A 37 1.50 1.07 -6.73
CA ARG A 37 2.71 1.88 -6.86
C ARG A 37 3.36 2.14 -5.50
N ALA A 38 2.57 2.45 -4.47
CA ALA A 38 3.08 2.64 -3.11
C ALA A 38 3.75 1.35 -2.57
N ILE A 39 3.09 0.20 -2.71
CA ILE A 39 3.66 -1.11 -2.31
C ILE A 39 4.96 -1.41 -3.08
N THR A 40 5.00 -1.09 -4.38
CA THR A 40 6.19 -1.31 -5.21
C THR A 40 7.33 -0.39 -4.79
N ALA A 41 7.06 0.88 -4.52
CA ALA A 41 8.04 1.85 -4.04
C ALA A 41 8.62 1.46 -2.68
N ILE A 42 7.77 0.99 -1.76
CA ILE A 42 8.19 0.40 -0.48
C ILE A 42 9.12 -0.79 -0.74
N GLY A 43 8.74 -1.72 -1.62
CA GLY A 43 9.56 -2.89 -1.95
C GLY A 43 10.94 -2.53 -2.54
N ILE A 44 11.02 -1.50 -3.38
CA ILE A 44 12.29 -0.99 -3.93
C ILE A 44 13.15 -0.40 -2.81
N LYS A 45 12.57 0.46 -1.98
CA LYS A 45 13.28 1.13 -0.88
C LYS A 45 13.82 0.15 0.16
N VAL A 46 13.07 -0.92 0.45
CA VAL A 46 13.54 -2.02 1.32
C VAL A 46 14.70 -2.79 0.69
N ASN A 47 14.67 -3.01 -0.62
CA ASN A 47 15.78 -3.67 -1.33
C ASN A 47 17.03 -2.79 -1.38
N GLU A 48 16.89 -1.49 -1.65
CA GLU A 48 18.00 -0.52 -1.62
C GLU A 48 18.65 -0.49 -0.23
N LEU A 49 17.83 -0.36 0.83
CA LEU A 49 18.31 -0.43 2.20
C LEU A 49 19.08 -1.72 2.45
N ARG A 50 18.61 -2.87 1.96
CA ARG A 50 19.28 -4.17 2.12
C ARG A 50 20.63 -4.24 1.40
N VAL A 51 20.77 -3.61 0.24
CA VAL A 51 22.02 -3.57 -0.53
C VAL A 51 23.04 -2.67 0.15
N ASP A 52 22.61 -1.48 0.60
CA ASP A 52 23.50 -0.43 1.10
C ASP A 52 24.30 -0.79 2.35
N ALA A 53 23.75 -1.57 3.29
CA ALA A 53 24.48 -1.88 4.52
C ALA A 53 25.12 -3.28 4.55
N GLY A 54 25.20 -3.97 3.41
CA GLY A 54 25.83 -5.29 3.29
C GLY A 54 25.20 -6.34 4.21
N ALA A 55 24.00 -6.82 3.85
CA ALA A 55 23.18 -7.67 4.71
C ALA A 55 23.82 -9.02 5.11
N THR A 56 24.64 -9.01 6.16
CA THR A 56 25.01 -10.19 6.95
C THR A 56 23.85 -10.60 7.87
N ARG A 57 23.82 -11.87 8.28
CA ARG A 57 22.77 -12.46 9.13
C ARG A 57 22.53 -11.68 10.43
N GLU A 58 23.56 -11.02 10.94
CA GLU A 58 23.58 -10.24 12.17
C GLU A 58 22.88 -8.87 12.04
N ASN A 59 22.92 -8.27 10.84
CA ASN A 59 22.31 -6.96 10.58
C ASN A 59 20.87 -7.06 10.04
N ALA A 60 20.41 -8.26 9.66
CA ALA A 60 19.07 -8.54 9.12
C ALA A 60 17.92 -7.93 9.95
N GLY A 61 18.00 -8.02 11.28
CA GLY A 61 16.99 -7.46 12.18
C GLY A 61 16.91 -5.93 12.13
N LYS A 62 18.06 -5.23 12.01
CA LYS A 62 18.10 -3.77 11.87
C LYS A 62 17.47 -3.30 10.56
N TYR A 63 17.66 -4.03 9.46
CA TYR A 63 17.00 -3.73 8.19
C TYR A 63 15.49 -3.86 8.24
N PHE A 64 15.01 -4.97 8.83
CA PHE A 64 13.58 -5.19 8.98
C PHE A 64 12.93 -4.07 9.79
N MET A 65 13.56 -3.66 10.89
CA MET A 65 13.06 -2.55 11.70
C MET A 65 13.10 -1.21 10.92
N ARG A 66 14.18 -0.91 10.20
CA ARG A 66 14.29 0.32 9.40
C ARG A 66 13.26 0.38 8.27
N ALA A 67 13.02 -0.75 7.61
CA ALA A 67 11.95 -0.91 6.61
C ALA A 67 10.57 -0.64 7.22
N ILE A 68 10.26 -1.27 8.36
CA ILE A 68 8.99 -1.06 9.07
C ILE A 68 8.82 0.40 9.47
N PHE A 69 9.84 1.03 10.06
CA PHE A 69 9.76 2.46 10.43
C PHE A 69 9.53 3.37 9.23
N THR A 70 10.17 3.07 8.10
CA THR A 70 10.00 3.85 6.86
C THR A 70 8.56 3.77 6.35
N VAL A 71 7.98 2.55 6.33
CA VAL A 71 6.58 2.34 5.92
C VAL A 71 5.62 3.02 6.89
N VAL A 72 5.85 2.91 8.20
CA VAL A 72 5.01 3.56 9.22
C VAL A 72 5.04 5.08 9.07
N ASP A 73 6.19 5.68 8.78
CA ASP A 73 6.28 7.13 8.60
C ASP A 73 5.61 7.62 7.30
N GLU A 74 5.69 6.84 6.22
CA GLU A 74 4.94 7.12 4.99
C GLU A 74 3.43 7.05 5.22
N LEU A 75 2.95 5.99 5.90
CA LEU A 75 1.54 5.86 6.28
C LEU A 75 1.08 7.01 7.18
N ARG A 76 1.90 7.45 8.15
CA ARG A 76 1.58 8.61 9.00
C ARG A 76 1.45 9.90 8.20
N LYS A 77 2.26 10.09 7.14
CA LYS A 77 2.14 11.27 6.26
C LYS A 77 0.83 11.24 5.48
N GLU A 78 0.46 10.08 4.93
CA GLU A 78 -0.81 9.90 4.23
C GLU A 78 -2.01 10.14 5.15
N MET A 79 -1.98 9.59 6.37
CA MET A 79 -3.04 9.81 7.36
C MET A 79 -3.23 11.29 7.72
N ARG A 80 -2.13 12.03 7.96
CA ARG A 80 -2.20 13.48 8.20
C ARG A 80 -2.78 14.24 7.01
N GLN A 81 -2.48 13.81 5.79
CA GLN A 81 -3.04 14.44 4.60
C GLN A 81 -4.54 14.16 4.47
N TYR A 82 -4.96 12.94 4.77
CA TYR A 82 -6.37 12.56 4.79
C TYR A 82 -7.17 13.37 5.83
N GLU A 83 -6.65 13.55 7.03
CA GLU A 83 -7.25 14.39 8.09
C GLU A 83 -7.41 15.85 7.65
N ARG A 84 -6.38 16.42 7.02
CA ARG A 84 -6.43 17.79 6.47
C ARG A 84 -7.48 17.92 5.36
N ASN A 85 -7.51 16.97 4.43
CA ASN A 85 -8.48 16.98 3.34
C ASN A 85 -9.91 16.87 3.87
N THR A 86 -10.14 16.03 4.87
CA THR A 86 -11.45 15.87 5.53
C THR A 86 -11.87 17.17 6.22
N THR A 87 -10.97 17.78 6.98
CA THR A 87 -11.21 19.08 7.64
C THR A 87 -11.56 20.17 6.62
N ASN A 88 -10.81 20.25 5.52
CA ASN A 88 -11.07 21.21 4.46
C ASN A 88 -12.44 21.00 3.83
N LEU A 89 -12.81 19.76 3.52
CA LEU A 89 -14.12 19.44 2.95
C LEU A 89 -15.26 19.86 3.89
N VAL A 90 -15.15 19.57 5.19
CA VAL A 90 -16.12 19.98 6.20
C VAL A 90 -16.25 21.51 6.27
N ASN A 91 -15.12 22.22 6.29
CA ASN A 91 -15.13 23.68 6.33
C ASN A 91 -15.75 24.28 5.07
N THR A 92 -15.41 23.78 3.88
CA THR A 92 -15.97 24.24 2.62
C THR A 92 -17.47 24.00 2.55
N THR A 93 -17.94 22.81 2.96
CA THR A 93 -19.37 22.48 2.97
C THR A 93 -20.16 23.33 3.96
N ARG A 94 -19.58 23.64 5.14
CA ARG A 94 -20.16 24.57 6.10
C ARG A 94 -20.35 25.97 5.51
N THR A 95 -19.28 26.55 4.93
CA THR A 95 -19.33 27.87 4.31
C THR A 95 -20.35 27.94 3.17
N LEU A 96 -20.44 26.90 2.34
CA LEU A 96 -21.44 26.83 1.27
C LEU A 96 -22.87 26.77 1.82
N SER A 97 -23.09 26.02 2.91
CA SER A 97 -24.40 25.95 3.58
C SER A 97 -24.82 27.31 4.14
N GLU A 98 -23.92 28.01 4.81
CA GLU A 98 -24.16 29.36 5.35
C GLU A 98 -24.51 30.36 4.25
N ARG A 99 -23.76 30.36 3.14
CA ARG A 99 -24.07 31.22 1.97
C ARG A 99 -25.45 30.94 1.38
N ARG A 100 -25.89 29.68 1.31
CA ARG A 100 -27.23 29.31 0.82
C ARG A 100 -28.36 29.81 1.73
N LYS A 101 -28.11 29.96 3.04
CA LYS A 101 -29.11 30.51 3.97
C LYS A 101 -29.32 32.02 3.78
N LEU A 102 -28.27 32.76 3.41
CA LEU A 102 -28.32 34.20 3.16
C LEU A 102 -28.94 34.57 1.80
N GLN A 103 -29.05 33.60 0.89
CA GLN A 103 -29.67 33.78 -0.44
C GLN A 103 -31.16 33.38 -0.48
N LYS A 104 -31.73 33.01 0.66
CA LYS A 104 -33.16 32.81 0.87
C LYS A 104 -33.74 33.99 1.62
#